data_AF-A0A532AVM0-F1
#
_entry.id   AF-A0A532AVM0-F1
#
_cell.length_a   1.000
_cell.length_b   1.000
_cell.length_c   1.000
_cell.angle_alpha   90.00
_cell.angle_beta   90.00
_cell.angle_gamma   90.00
#
_symmetry.space_group_name_H-M   'P 1'
#
loop_
_entity.id
_entity.type
_entity.pdbx_description
1 polymer ?
#
loop_
_entity_poly.entity_id
_entity_poly.type
_entity_poly.pdbx_seq_one_letter_code
_entity_poly.pdbx_strand_id
1 'polypeptide(L)'
;EMDTGAILTAHANADTAHIHDRMPVVIHPEDFARWLDCRTLEPRDVADLLRPAQPDFFEAIPVSDLVNNVANTGPEIQEKGVVKPEPEKVKRQKSGANDSQMNLF
;
A
#
# COMPACT_ATOMS: atom_id res chain seq x y z
N GLU A 1 -15.49 -18.63 14.39
CA GLU A 1 -14.14 -18.04 14.50
C GLU A 1 -13.85 -17.30 13.19
N MET A 2 -13.15 -16.17 13.24
CA MET A 2 -12.76 -15.40 12.05
C MET A 2 -11.25 -15.27 12.04
N ASP A 3 -10.63 -15.85 11.02
CA ASP A 3 -9.21 -15.66 10.77
C ASP A 3 -9.02 -14.34 10.00
N THR A 4 -8.06 -13.53 10.45
CA THR A 4 -7.73 -12.25 9.84
C THR A 4 -6.23 -12.19 9.54
N GLY A 5 -5.85 -11.32 8.61
CA GLY A 5 -4.46 -11.13 8.22
C GLY A 5 -4.17 -9.67 7.93
N ALA A 6 -2.88 -9.34 7.95
CA ALA A 6 -2.36 -8.03 7.58
C ALA A 6 -1.18 -8.20 6.63
N ILE A 7 -0.99 -7.22 5.75
CA ILE A 7 0.20 -7.16 4.88
C ILE A 7 1.25 -6.31 5.58
N LEU A 8 2.47 -6.84 5.68
CA LEU A 8 3.62 -6.08 6.19
C LEU A 8 4.09 -5.07 5.16
N THR A 9 4.44 -3.87 5.64
CA THR A 9 4.94 -2.78 4.80
C THR A 9 6.27 -2.25 5.31
N ALA A 10 7.08 -1.75 4.38
CA ALA A 10 8.34 -1.05 4.63
C ALA A 10 8.28 0.35 4.02
N HIS A 11 9.35 1.14 4.21
CA HIS A 11 9.52 2.39 3.48
C HIS A 11 9.67 2.12 1.98
N ALA A 12 9.11 3.00 1.15
CA ALA A 12 9.31 2.93 -0.29
C ALA A 12 10.79 3.11 -0.67
N ASN A 13 11.23 2.40 -1.71
CA ASN A 13 12.52 2.62 -2.34
C ASN A 13 12.45 3.84 -3.29
N ALA A 14 13.57 4.26 -3.87
CA ALA A 14 13.62 5.44 -4.75
C ALA A 14 12.67 5.33 -5.94
N ASP A 15 12.49 4.11 -6.46
CA ASP A 15 11.67 3.84 -7.65
C ASP A 15 10.18 4.04 -7.37
N THR A 16 9.72 3.78 -6.15
CA THR A 16 8.30 3.82 -5.76
C THR A 16 7.92 5.02 -4.88
N ALA A 17 8.91 5.72 -4.32
CA ALA A 17 8.69 6.85 -3.41
C ALA A 17 7.93 8.03 -4.03
N HIS A 18 7.96 8.17 -5.37
CA HIS A 18 7.20 9.19 -6.09
C HIS A 18 5.69 8.89 -6.17
N ILE A 19 5.28 7.64 -5.89
CA ILE A 19 3.89 7.18 -5.87
C ILE A 19 3.35 7.18 -4.44
N HIS A 20 4.11 6.59 -3.50
CA HIS A 20 3.72 6.47 -2.10
C HIS A 20 4.95 6.29 -1.19
N ASP A 21 4.85 6.66 0.09
CA ASP A 21 5.95 6.59 1.08
C ASP A 21 6.21 5.18 1.65
N ARG A 22 5.30 4.26 1.37
CA ARG A 22 5.29 2.87 1.84
C ARG A 22 5.17 1.90 0.68
N MET A 23 5.77 0.73 0.83
CA MET A 23 5.65 -0.38 -0.10
C MET A 23 5.46 -1.70 0.66
N PRO A 24 4.89 -2.75 0.05
CA PRO A 24 4.81 -4.07 0.68
C PRO A 24 6.22 -4.64 0.89
N VAL A 25 6.39 -5.42 1.95
CA VAL A 25 7.57 -6.28 2.11
C VAL A 25 7.46 -7.42 1.09
N VAL A 26 8.51 -7.59 0.28
CA VAL A 26 8.59 -8.64 -0.72
C VAL A 26 9.55 -9.71 -0.23
N ILE A 27 9.05 -10.95 -0.10
CA ILE A 27 9.88 -12.10 0.23
C ILE A 27 10.32 -12.77 -1.07
N HIS A 28 11.62 -13.03 -1.20
CA HIS A 28 12.15 -13.74 -2.36
C HIS A 28 11.85 -15.25 -2.28
N PRO A 29 11.70 -15.95 -3.42
CA PRO A 29 11.36 -17.38 -3.43
C PRO A 29 12.33 -18.25 -2.60
N GLU A 30 13.62 -17.92 -2.61
CA GLU A 30 14.65 -18.61 -1.81
C GLU A 30 14.43 -18.52 -0.29
N ASP A 31 13.73 -17.49 0.18
CA ASP A 31 13.46 -17.24 1.60
C ASP A 31 12.09 -17.76 2.06
N PHE A 32 11.25 -18.30 1.18
CA PHE A 32 9.89 -18.74 1.54
C PHE A 32 9.85 -19.77 2.68
N ALA A 33 10.76 -20.76 2.64
CA ALA A 33 10.82 -21.77 3.68
C ALA A 33 11.15 -21.15 5.05
N ARG A 34 12.06 -20.18 5.05
CA ARG A 34 12.45 -19.43 6.25
C ARG A 34 11.33 -18.53 6.75
N TRP A 35 10.63 -17.86 5.83
CA TRP A 35 9.52 -16.96 6.14
C TRP A 35 8.31 -17.68 6.74
N LEU A 36 7.99 -18.89 6.25
CA LEU A 36 6.81 -19.66 6.66
C LEU A 36 7.05 -20.59 7.86
N ASP A 37 8.29 -20.73 8.34
CA ASP A 37 8.60 -21.58 9.50
C ASP A 37 8.31 -20.86 10.82
N CYS A 38 7.04 -20.90 11.24
CA CYS A 38 6.61 -20.39 12.54
C CYS A 38 6.84 -21.36 13.71
N ARG A 39 7.54 -22.49 13.49
CA ARG A 39 7.74 -23.53 14.51
C ARG A 39 9.15 -23.51 15.08
N THR A 40 10.15 -23.26 14.24
CA THR A 40 11.56 -23.32 14.64
C THR A 40 12.25 -21.97 14.65
N LEU A 41 11.70 -20.98 13.94
CA LEU A 41 12.25 -19.63 13.86
C LEU A 41 11.39 -18.63 14.62
N GLU A 42 12.07 -17.65 15.20
CA GLU A 42 11.45 -16.50 15.86
C GLU A 42 11.44 -15.29 14.92
N PRO A 43 10.60 -14.27 15.17
CA PRO A 43 10.55 -13.07 14.32
C PRO A 43 11.90 -12.38 14.10
N ARG A 44 12.82 -12.49 15.07
CA ARG A 44 14.18 -11.94 14.97
C ARG A 44 15.04 -12.62 13.91
N ASP A 45 14.77 -13.89 13.59
CA ASP A 45 15.55 -14.69 12.64
C ASP A 45 15.16 -14.40 11.17
N VAL A 46 14.06 -13.67 10.97
CA VAL A 46 13.55 -13.24 9.66
C VAL A 46 13.47 -11.71 9.53
N ALA A 47 13.94 -10.96 10.52
CA ALA A 47 13.83 -9.51 10.55
C ALA A 47 14.58 -8.83 9.38
N ASP A 48 15.64 -9.44 8.88
CA ASP A 48 16.41 -8.98 7.72
C ASP A 48 15.63 -9.10 6.39
N LEU A 49 14.56 -9.91 6.34
CA LEU A 49 13.64 -9.97 5.21
C LEU A 49 12.69 -8.77 5.16
N LEU A 50 12.50 -8.05 6.28
CA LEU A 50 11.57 -6.94 6.43
C LEU A 50 12.15 -5.61 5.92
N ARG A 51 12.61 -5.63 4.67
CA ARG A 51 13.28 -4.50 4.00
C ARG A 51 12.51 -4.08 2.74
N PRO A 52 12.74 -2.84 2.24
CA PRO A 52 12.23 -2.43 0.93
C PRO A 52 12.67 -3.40 -0.17
N ALA A 53 11.85 -3.58 -1.20
CA ALA A 53 12.25 -4.40 -2.34
C ALA A 53 13.48 -3.80 -3.02
N GLN A 54 14.25 -4.67 -3.69
CA GLN A 54 15.44 -4.26 -4.43
C GLN A 54 15.08 -3.20 -5.49
N PRO A 55 16.01 -2.29 -5.84
CA PRO A 55 15.82 -1.40 -6.97
C PRO A 55 15.46 -2.20 -8.24
N ASP A 56 14.66 -1.61 -9.11
CA ASP A 56 14.19 -2.21 -10.37
C ASP A 56 13.34 -3.49 -10.21
N PHE A 57 12.91 -3.84 -8.99
CA PHE A 57 12.03 -4.99 -8.78
C PHE A 57 10.61 -4.76 -9.31
N PHE A 58 10.12 -3.53 -9.19
CA PHE A 58 8.78 -3.14 -9.66
C PHE A 58 8.87 -2.18 -10.84
N GLU A 59 7.96 -2.37 -11.80
CA GLU A 59 7.65 -1.39 -12.83
C GLU A 59 6.34 -0.68 -12.48
N ALA A 60 6.35 0.65 -12.50
CA ALA A 60 5.15 1.45 -12.29
C ALA A 60 4.41 1.69 -13.61
N ILE A 61 3.23 1.08 -13.76
CA ILE A 61 2.37 1.26 -14.94
C ILE A 61 1.07 1.95 -14.50
N PRO A 62 0.72 3.11 -15.07
CA PRO A 62 -0.55 3.77 -14.76
C PRO A 62 -1.73 2.92 -15.27
N VAL A 63 -2.77 2.80 -14.45
CA VAL A 63 -3.99 2.04 -14.76
C VAL A 63 -5.23 2.95 -14.77
N SER A 64 -6.35 2.41 -15.25
CA SER A 64 -7.64 3.11 -15.29
C SER A 64 -8.17 3.49 -13.89
N ASP A 65 -8.80 4.65 -13.79
CA ASP A 65 -9.50 5.11 -12.58
C ASP A 65 -10.65 4.18 -12.14
N LEU A 66 -11.06 3.24 -12.99
CA LEU A 66 -12.04 2.21 -12.65
C LEU A 66 -11.65 1.41 -11.40
N VAL A 67 -10.35 1.23 -11.13
CA VAL A 67 -9.84 0.51 -9.95
C VAL A 67 -10.24 1.16 -8.62
N ASN A 68 -10.58 2.45 -8.63
CA ASN A 68 -10.94 3.19 -7.43
C ASN A 68 -12.32 2.78 -6.85
N ASN A 69 -13.15 2.07 -7.61
CA ASN A 69 -14.43 1.55 -7.16
C ASN A 69 -14.36 0.03 -6.96
N VAL A 70 -14.50 -0.41 -5.71
CA VAL A 70 -14.41 -1.82 -5.30
C VAL A 70 -15.45 -2.75 -5.94
N ALA A 71 -16.55 -2.20 -6.50
CA ALA A 71 -17.53 -3.00 -7.24
C ALA A 71 -17.00 -3.46 -8.62
N ASN A 72 -15.95 -2.82 -9.13
CA ASN A 72 -15.33 -3.17 -10.39
C ASN A 72 -14.26 -4.26 -10.16
N THR A 73 -14.51 -5.47 -10.66
CA THR A 73 -13.59 -6.61 -10.51
C THR A 73 -13.18 -7.23 -11.84
N GLY A 74 -13.59 -6.62 -12.97
CA GLY A 74 -13.25 -7.10 -14.30
C GLY A 74 -11.78 -6.79 -14.67
N PRO A 75 -11.23 -7.47 -15.69
CA PRO A 75 -9.84 -7.29 -16.11
C PRO A 75 -9.53 -5.85 -16.56
N GLU A 76 -10.53 -5.09 -16.99
CA GLU A 76 -10.43 -3.70 -17.45
C GLU A 76 -9.83 -2.75 -16.38
N ILE A 77 -9.89 -3.11 -15.09
CA ILE A 77 -9.28 -2.30 -14.03
C ILE A 77 -7.74 -2.29 -14.11
N GLN A 78 -7.13 -3.25 -14.81
CA GLN A 78 -5.69 -3.33 -15.03
C GLN A 78 -5.26 -2.78 -16.40
N GLU A 79 -6.21 -2.31 -17.23
CA GLU A 79 -5.87 -1.68 -18.50
C GLU A 79 -5.09 -0.38 -18.29
N LYS A 80 -4.13 -0.12 -19.19
CA LYS A 80 -3.24 1.04 -19.11
C LYS A 80 -4.06 2.34 -19.14
N GLY A 81 -3.89 3.15 -18.11
CA GLY A 81 -4.50 4.46 -17.98
C GLY A 81 -3.66 5.57 -18.61
N VAL A 82 -4.30 6.71 -18.85
CA VAL A 82 -3.60 7.95 -19.23
C VAL A 82 -3.36 8.77 -17.97
N VAL A 83 -2.10 9.04 -17.65
CA VAL A 83 -1.75 9.98 -16.56
C VAL A 83 -2.16 11.38 -17.01
N LYS A 84 -3.27 11.88 -16.47
CA LYS A 84 -3.62 13.29 -16.60
C LYS A 84 -2.66 14.09 -15.71
N PRO A 85 -2.15 15.25 -16.15
CA PRO A 85 -1.41 16.12 -15.24
C PRO A 85 -2.32 16.46 -14.04
N GLU A 86 -1.85 16.18 -12.83
CA GLU A 86 -2.59 16.53 -11.62
C GLU A 86 -2.87 18.04 -11.63
N PRO A 87 -4.13 18.49 -11.51
CA PRO A 87 -4.39 19.87 -11.16
C PRO A 87 -3.87 20.10 -9.75
N GLU A 88 -3.11 21.18 -9.56
CA GLU A 88 -2.60 21.63 -8.27
C GLU A 88 -3.68 21.49 -7.20
N LYS A 89 -3.40 20.75 -6.12
CA LYS A 89 -4.38 20.46 -5.05
C LYS A 89 -4.92 21.77 -4.48
N VAL A 90 -6.09 22.21 -4.97
CA VAL A 90 -6.84 23.30 -4.35
C VAL A 90 -7.24 22.81 -2.96
N LYS A 91 -6.58 23.35 -1.93
CA LYS A 91 -6.92 23.10 -0.54
C LYS A 91 -8.41 23.33 -0.37
N ARG A 92 -9.19 22.27 -0.14
CA ARG A 92 -10.58 22.40 0.34
C ARG A 92 -10.52 23.18 1.65
N GLN A 93 -10.88 24.46 1.60
CA GLN A 93 -11.19 25.22 2.80
C GLN A 93 -12.33 24.49 3.50
N LYS A 94 -12.06 23.95 4.69
CA LYS A 94 -13.12 23.50 5.59
C LYS A 94 -14.00 24.71 5.87
N SER A 95 -15.24 24.67 5.39
CA SER A 95 -16.26 25.64 5.77
C SER A 95 -16.55 25.50 7.26
N GLY A 96 -16.30 26.58 8.00
CA GLY A 96 -16.98 26.96 9.24
C GLY A 96 -17.06 25.92 10.35
N ALA A 97 -16.31 26.15 11.42
CA ALA A 97 -16.64 25.62 12.73
C ALA A 97 -18.10 25.96 13.07
N ASN A 98 -18.91 24.95 13.39
CA ASN A 98 -20.18 25.15 14.05
C ASN A 98 -20.02 24.65 15.48
N ASP A 99 -19.81 25.59 16.38
CA ASP A 99 -19.47 25.42 17.80
C ASP A 99 -20.70 25.04 18.65
N SER A 100 -21.58 24.19 18.10
CA SER A 100 -22.91 23.93 18.70
C SER A 100 -23.24 22.46 18.92
N GLN A 101 -22.27 21.54 18.89
CA GLN A 101 -22.52 20.16 19.32
C GLN A 101 -22.12 19.97 20.78
N MET A 102 -22.90 20.64 21.63
CA MET A 102 -23.34 20.27 22.97
C MET A 102 -22.53 19.18 23.71
N ASN A 103 -21.84 19.63 24.75
CA ASN A 103 -21.68 18.91 26.02
C ASN A 103 -22.96 18.13 26.35
N LEU A 104 -22.85 16.82 26.60
CA LEU A 104 -23.66 16.06 27.55
C LEU A 104 -23.08 14.64 27.68
N PHE A 105 -22.61 14.37 28.91
CA PHE A 105 -21.90 13.20 29.46
C PHE A 105 -20.38 13.20 29.31
#